data_AF-A0A5C8NPU5-F1
#
_entry.id   AF-A0A5C8NPU5-F1
#
_cell.length_a   1.000
_cell.length_b   1.000
_cell.length_c   1.000
_cell.angle_alpha   90.00
_cell.angle_beta   90.00
_cell.angle_gamma   90.00
#
_symmetry.space_group_name_H-M   'P 1'
#
loop_
_entity.id
_entity.type
_entity.pdbx_description
1 polymer ?
#
loop_
_entity_poly.entity_id
_entity_poly.type
_entity_poly.pdbx_seq_one_letter_code
_entity_poly.pdbx_strand_id
1 'polypeptide(L)'
;MSKALPAASPRPASLPFRGRRIRLATIDDCAAEMQRIYREARSGELPLADACKLAFLLSTLSRMREVGDLEKRVERLEDEE
;
A
#
# COMPACT_ATOMS: atom_id res chain seq x y z
N MET A 1 6.91 27.27 -44.23
CA MET A 1 8.10 26.69 -43.56
C MET A 1 7.61 25.80 -42.42
N SER A 2 7.48 24.49 -42.65
CA SER A 2 7.05 23.54 -41.61
C SER A 2 8.18 23.32 -40.61
N LYS A 3 7.92 23.63 -39.34
CA LYS A 3 8.83 23.37 -38.23
C LYS A 3 8.58 21.94 -37.73
N ALA A 4 9.55 21.05 -37.92
CA ALA A 4 9.50 19.69 -37.43
C ALA A 4 9.44 19.66 -35.89
N LEU A 5 8.57 18.83 -35.32
CA LEU A 5 8.57 18.53 -33.88
C LEU A 5 9.83 17.74 -33.50
N PRO A 6 10.51 18.07 -32.38
CA PRO A 6 11.68 17.31 -31.95
C PRO A 6 11.29 15.90 -31.51
N ALA A 7 12.12 14.93 -31.91
CA ALA A 7 12.00 13.53 -31.58
C ALA A 7 11.91 13.33 -30.05
N ALA A 8 10.91 12.53 -29.62
CA ALA A 8 10.70 12.20 -28.22
C ALA A 8 11.94 11.48 -27.66
N SER A 9 12.55 12.05 -26.63
CA SER A 9 13.61 11.39 -25.87
C SER A 9 13.11 10.05 -25.33
N PRO A 10 13.93 8.98 -25.33
CA PRO A 10 13.55 7.70 -24.76
C PRO A 10 13.28 7.89 -23.26
N ARG A 11 12.09 7.46 -22.79
CA ARG A 11 11.81 7.41 -21.34
C ARG A 11 12.91 6.56 -20.69
N PRO A 12 13.59 7.05 -19.64
CA PRO A 12 14.59 6.26 -18.96
C PRO A 12 13.92 4.97 -18.45
N ALA A 13 14.53 3.83 -18.75
CA ALA A 13 14.10 2.55 -18.21
C ALA A 13 14.07 2.65 -16.68
N SER A 14 12.91 2.40 -16.07
CA SER A 14 12.76 2.42 -14.62
C SER A 14 13.68 1.37 -14.01
N LEU A 15 14.67 1.79 -13.22
CA LEU A 15 15.49 0.88 -12.45
C LEU A 15 14.58 0.06 -11.51
N PRO A 16 14.90 -1.22 -11.25
CA PRO A 16 14.12 -2.02 -10.32
C PRO A 16 14.19 -1.37 -8.93
N PHE A 17 13.02 -0.94 -8.42
CA PHE A 17 12.89 -0.35 -7.10
C PHE A 17 13.34 -1.37 -6.06
N ARG A 18 14.56 -1.23 -5.52
CA ARG A 18 15.05 -2.00 -4.38
C ARG A 18 14.41 -1.48 -3.08
N GLY A 19 13.08 -1.49 -3.05
CA GLY A 19 12.31 -1.14 -1.86
C GLY A 19 12.41 -2.24 -0.81
N ARG A 20 12.31 -1.83 0.47
CA ARG A 20 12.07 -2.74 1.58
C ARG A 20 10.86 -3.62 1.24
N ARG A 21 11.01 -4.95 1.33
CA ARG A 21 9.87 -5.87 1.21
C ARG A 21 8.96 -5.68 2.41
N ILE A 22 7.77 -5.16 2.17
CA ILE A 22 6.73 -5.01 3.19
C ILE A 22 5.84 -6.25 3.11
N ARG A 23 5.75 -6.99 4.21
CA ARG A 23 4.77 -8.07 4.36
C ARG A 23 3.51 -7.45 4.97
N LEU A 24 2.36 -7.67 4.33
CA LEU A 24 1.04 -7.20 4.78
C LEU A 24 0.10 -8.40 4.87
N ALA A 25 0.53 -9.46 5.54
CA ALA A 25 -0.19 -10.75 5.57
C ALA A 25 -1.26 -10.80 6.65
N THR A 26 -1.10 -10.04 7.73
CA THR A 26 -2.04 -9.95 8.85
C THR A 26 -2.50 -8.51 9.08
N ILE A 27 -3.53 -8.33 9.91
CA ILE A 27 -3.93 -6.99 10.37
C ILE A 27 -2.80 -6.33 11.17
N ASP A 28 -2.06 -7.12 11.97
CA ASP A 28 -0.92 -6.64 12.75
C ASP A 28 0.23 -6.15 11.85
N ASP A 29 0.49 -6.83 10.74
CA ASP A 29 1.47 -6.40 9.74
C ASP A 29 1.08 -5.01 9.17
N CYS A 30 -0.20 -4.82 8.84
CA CYS A 30 -0.72 -3.54 8.39
C CYS A 30 -0.60 -2.46 9.48
N ALA A 31 -0.87 -2.80 10.74
CA ALA A 31 -0.77 -1.88 11.87
C ALA A 31 0.69 -1.46 12.13
N ALA A 32 1.64 -2.39 12.04
CA ALA A 32 3.06 -2.09 12.17
C ALA A 32 3.54 -1.13 11.07
N GLU A 33 3.09 -1.35 9.83
CA GLU A 33 3.43 -0.47 8.72
C GLU A 33 2.76 0.91 8.85
N MET A 34 1.54 0.98 9.36
CA MET A 34 0.86 2.24 9.68
C MET A 34 1.63 3.06 10.72
N GLN A 35 2.13 2.40 11.78
CA GLN A 35 2.94 3.05 12.81
C GLN A 35 4.24 3.61 12.22
N ARG A 36 4.88 2.87 11.31
CA ARG A 36 6.08 3.35 10.60
C ARG A 36 5.77 4.61 9.79
N ILE A 37 4.73 4.57 8.95
CA ILE A 37 4.32 5.70 8.12
C ILE A 37 4.03 6.93 8.99
N TYR A 38 3.36 6.76 10.13
CA TYR A 38 3.11 7.86 11.05
C TYR A 38 4.40 8.49 11.59
N ARG A 39 5.38 7.66 12.00
CA ARG A 39 6.67 8.15 12.53
C ARG A 39 7.46 8.89 11.45
N GLU A 40 7.49 8.38 10.22
CA GLU A 40 8.18 9.02 9.09
C GLU A 40 7.51 10.33 8.68
N ALA A 41 6.17 10.37 8.67
CA ALA A 41 5.43 11.60 8.42
C ALA A 41 5.65 12.63 9.53
N ARG A 42 5.71 12.19 10.79
CA ARG A 42 5.90 13.07 11.95
C ARG A 42 7.32 13.65 12.03
N SER A 43 8.32 12.89 11.60
CA SER A 43 9.72 13.33 11.51
C SER A 43 10.01 14.16 10.26
N GLY A 44 9.09 14.18 9.28
CA GLY A 44 9.26 14.90 8.01
C GLY A 44 10.03 14.14 6.95
N GLU A 45 10.41 12.87 7.22
CA GLU A 45 11.07 11.98 6.26
C GLU A 45 10.12 11.56 5.11
N LEU A 46 8.81 11.56 5.38
CA LEU A 46 7.76 11.27 4.40
C LEU A 46 6.79 12.46 4.29
N PRO A 47 6.49 12.97 3.08
CA PRO A 47 5.47 14.00 2.91
C PRO A 47 4.11 13.55 3.45
N LEU A 48 3.46 14.41 4.25
CA LEU A 48 2.19 14.07 4.90
C LEU A 48 1.12 13.63 3.89
N ALA A 49 1.07 14.27 2.72
CA ALA A 49 0.12 13.91 1.67
C ALA A 49 0.31 12.47 1.17
N ASP A 50 1.56 12.01 1.05
CA ASP A 50 1.85 10.65 0.62
C ASP A 50 1.63 9.65 1.75
N ALA A 51 1.98 10.02 2.99
CA ALA A 51 1.66 9.26 4.19
C ALA A 51 0.15 8.99 4.31
N CYS A 52 -0.69 10.01 4.08
CA CYS A 52 -2.15 9.86 4.11
C CYS A 52 -2.66 8.90 3.03
N LYS A 53 -2.11 8.92 1.81
CA LYS A 53 -2.49 7.97 0.75
C LYS A 53 -2.11 6.54 1.13
N LEU A 54 -0.91 6.33 1.66
CA LEU A 54 -0.46 5.01 2.11
C LEU A 54 -1.30 4.50 3.28
N ALA A 55 -1.61 5.36 4.25
CA ALA A 55 -2.48 5.03 5.37
C ALA A 55 -3.87 4.62 4.88
N PHE A 56 -4.44 5.35 3.91
CA PHE A 56 -5.72 4.96 3.31
C PHE A 56 -5.66 3.55 2.72
N LEU A 57 -4.66 3.25 1.88
CA LEU A 57 -4.51 1.91 1.28
C LEU A 57 -4.37 0.81 2.34
N LEU A 58 -3.56 1.03 3.38
CA LEU A 58 -3.41 0.08 4.49
C LEU A 58 -4.72 -0.15 5.24
N SER A 59 -5.48 0.92 5.50
CA SER A 59 -6.79 0.79 6.16
C SER A 59 -7.79 -0.01 5.33
N THR A 60 -7.81 0.17 4.00
CA THR A 60 -8.64 -0.60 3.09
C THR A 60 -8.24 -2.08 3.12
N LEU A 61 -6.94 -2.38 3.06
CA LEU A 61 -6.43 -3.75 3.14
C LEU A 61 -6.79 -4.41 4.47
N SER A 62 -6.61 -3.73 5.61
CA SER A 62 -6.99 -4.26 6.92
C SER A 62 -8.46 -4.62 7.00
N ARG A 63 -9.35 -3.77 6.44
CA ARG A 63 -10.79 -4.04 6.39
C ARG A 63 -11.13 -5.27 5.55
N MET A 64 -10.53 -5.40 4.36
CA MET A 64 -10.75 -6.58 3.50
C MET A 64 -10.32 -7.87 4.20
N ARG A 65 -9.24 -7.82 4.98
CA ARG A 65 -8.77 -8.96 5.78
C ARG A 65 -9.74 -9.30 6.91
N GLU A 66 -10.18 -8.29 7.65
CA GLU A 66 -11.16 -8.45 8.73
C GLU A 66 -12.44 -9.12 8.22
N VAL A 67 -12.97 -8.65 7.07
CA VAL A 67 -14.13 -9.26 6.43
C VAL A 67 -13.86 -10.73 6.07
N GLY A 68 -12.74 -11.03 5.40
CA GLY A 68 -12.43 -12.40 5.01
C GLY A 68 -12.16 -13.34 6.19
N ASP A 69 -11.64 -12.84 7.31
CA ASP A 69 -11.45 -13.63 8.52
C ASP A 69 -12.77 -13.87 9.25
N LEU A 70 -13.71 -12.92 9.20
CA LEU A 70 -15.06 -13.11 9.70
C LEU A 70 -15.84 -14.11 8.84
N GLU A 71 -15.76 -14.02 7.51
CA GLU A 71 -16.40 -14.99 6.59
C GLU A 71 -15.96 -16.43 6.90
N LYS A 72 -14.66 -16.69 7.04
CA LYS A 72 -14.15 -18.02 7.43
C LYS A 72 -14.64 -18.50 8.80
N ARG A 73 -14.82 -17.57 9.74
CA ARG A 73 -15.33 -17.90 11.07
C ARG A 73 -16.81 -18.25 11.01
N VAL A 74 -17.57 -17.57 10.16
CA VAL A 74 -18.99 -17.86 9.92
C VAL A 74 -19.15 -19.21 9.23
N GLU A 75 -18.42 -19.45 8.13
CA GLU A 75 -18.43 -20.74 7.41
C GLU A 75 -18.16 -21.92 8.35
N ARG A 76 -17.16 -21.80 9.22
CA ARG A 76 -16.87 -22.82 10.25
C ARG A 76 -18.02 -23.07 11.22
N LEU A 77 -18.77 -22.03 11.59
CA LEU A 77 -19.90 -22.19 12.52
C LEU A 77 -21.10 -22.81 11.79
N GLU A 78 -21.31 -22.46 10.52
CA GLU A 78 -22.35 -23.05 9.67
C GLU A 78 -22.08 -24.53 9.37
N ASP A 79 -20.81 -24.94 9.25
CA ASP A 79 -20.41 -26.35 9.08
C ASP A 79 -20.59 -27.20 10.35
N GLU A 80 -20.72 -26.58 11.53
CA GLU A 80 -20.90 -27.25 12.83
C GLU A 80 -22.40 -27.52 13.16
N GLU A 81 -23.35 -26.97 12.39
CA GLU A 81 -24.82 -27.17 12.53
C GLU A 81 -25.38 -28.29 11.64
#